data_AF-A0A7Z0IJ66-F1
#
_entry.id   AF-A0A7Z0IJ66-F1
#
_cell.length_a   1.000
_cell.length_b   1.000
_cell.length_c   1.000
_cell.angle_alpha   90.00
_cell.angle_beta   90.00
_cell.angle_gamma   90.00
#
_symmetry.space_group_name_H-M   'P 1'
#
loop_
_entity.id
_entity.type
_entity.pdbx_description
1 polymer ?
#
loop_
_entity_poly.entity_id
_entity_poly.type
_entity_poly.pdbx_seq_one_letter_code
_entity_poly.pdbx_strand_id
1 'polypeptide(L)'
;MIEVLAQFRPDPVALSVLDEIEVDAQDAELYPSGRPGHVPYAWCEARLIGKATLVGNFCDVTNSRTLAALRPHFLSVAESLGIDDFDGAAVRIAQPRELTQRIAVALYTLTDVNGVYYNSRWGDDLHLWAIFEGPGDSSISPLLTNVEQTSVTPDLPEIREAFNCLGLEWSGP
;
A
#
# COMPACT_ATOMS: atom_id res chain seq x y z
N MET A 1 9.08 -2.18 1.36
CA MET A 1 8.90 -2.69 -0.03
C MET A 1 7.75 -3.67 -0.18
N ILE A 2 7.41 -4.46 0.86
CA ILE A 2 6.34 -5.46 0.83
C ILE A 2 5.01 -4.93 0.27
N GLU A 3 4.47 -3.82 0.79
CA GLU A 3 3.20 -3.25 0.28
C GLU A 3 3.19 -2.98 -1.23
N VAL A 4 4.30 -2.48 -1.76
CA VAL A 4 4.42 -2.10 -3.18
C VAL A 4 4.50 -3.33 -4.08
N LEU A 5 5.20 -4.36 -3.62
CA LEU A 5 5.48 -5.58 -4.37
C LEU A 5 4.43 -6.68 -4.16
N ALA A 6 3.59 -6.60 -3.13
CA ALA A 6 2.61 -7.63 -2.79
C ALA A 6 1.60 -7.93 -3.90
N GLN A 7 1.36 -6.98 -4.80
CA GLN A 7 0.50 -7.18 -5.98
C GLN A 7 1.05 -8.24 -6.95
N PHE A 8 2.36 -8.50 -6.95
CA PHE A 8 2.99 -9.50 -7.81
C PHE A 8 3.00 -10.90 -7.20
N ARG A 9 2.59 -11.03 -5.93
CA ARG A 9 2.60 -12.31 -5.23
C ARG A 9 1.79 -13.35 -6.02
N PRO A 10 2.33 -14.57 -6.22
CA PRO A 10 1.56 -15.66 -6.79
C PRO A 10 0.27 -15.92 -6.01
N ASP A 11 -0.86 -15.96 -6.72
CA ASP A 11 -2.12 -16.48 -6.17
C ASP A 11 -2.35 -17.88 -6.77
N PRO A 12 -2.32 -18.95 -5.94
CA PRO A 12 -2.53 -20.31 -6.42
C PRO A 12 -3.87 -20.50 -7.14
N VAL A 13 -4.92 -19.80 -6.72
CA VAL A 13 -6.24 -19.90 -7.36
C VAL A 13 -6.19 -19.23 -8.73
N ALA A 14 -5.64 -18.02 -8.81
CA ALA A 14 -5.49 -17.32 -10.08
C ALA A 14 -4.58 -18.08 -11.06
N LEU A 15 -3.50 -18.70 -10.57
CA LEU A 15 -2.62 -19.55 -11.35
C LEU A 15 -3.36 -20.76 -11.93
N SER A 16 -4.14 -21.47 -11.11
CA SER A 16 -4.93 -22.61 -11.59
C SER A 16 -5.93 -22.20 -12.67
N VAL A 17 -6.57 -21.02 -12.53
CA VAL A 17 -7.49 -20.50 -13.53
C VAL A 17 -6.75 -20.12 -14.82
N LEU A 18 -5.56 -19.54 -14.72
CA LEU A 18 -4.73 -19.19 -15.88
C LEU A 18 -4.27 -20.42 -16.67
N ASP A 19 -3.91 -21.51 -15.99
CA ASP A 19 -3.50 -22.77 -16.63
C ASP A 19 -4.65 -23.43 -17.43
N GLU A 20 -5.90 -23.10 -17.13
CA GLU A 20 -7.08 -23.56 -17.87
C GLU A 20 -7.37 -22.73 -19.14
N ILE A 21 -6.70 -21.59 -19.34
CA ILE A 21 -6.92 -20.72 -20.49
C ILE A 21 -6.06 -21.20 -21.67
N GLU A 22 -6.72 -21.72 -22.71
CA GLU A 22 -6.07 -21.97 -24.01
C GLU A 22 -5.83 -20.64 -24.74
N VAL A 23 -4.56 -20.24 -24.84
CA VAL A 23 -4.12 -19.08 -25.63
C VAL A 23 -3.56 -19.58 -26.96
N ASP A 24 -4.07 -19.07 -28.07
CA ASP A 24 -3.51 -19.43 -29.37
C ASP A 24 -2.12 -18.80 -29.58
N ALA A 25 -1.36 -19.36 -30.52
CA ALA A 25 0.03 -18.95 -30.75
C ALA A 25 0.16 -17.48 -31.21
N GLN A 26 -0.86 -16.94 -31.87
CA GLN A 26 -0.84 -15.57 -32.38
C GLN A 26 -1.05 -14.57 -31.24
N ASP A 27 -1.99 -14.85 -30.33
CA ASP A 27 -2.24 -14.04 -29.15
C ASP A 27 -1.08 -14.11 -28.15
N ALA A 28 -0.46 -15.28 -27.98
CA ALA A 28 0.72 -15.42 -27.11
C ALA A 28 1.93 -14.59 -27.58
N GLU A 29 2.06 -14.39 -28.90
CA GLU A 29 3.14 -13.59 -29.49
C GLU A 29 2.84 -12.07 -29.43
N LEU A 30 1.58 -11.68 -29.65
CA LEU A 30 1.16 -10.27 -29.67
C LEU A 30 0.96 -9.68 -28.27
N TYR A 31 0.53 -10.49 -27.30
CA TYR A 31 0.14 -10.05 -25.96
C TYR A 31 0.71 -10.98 -24.87
N PRO A 32 2.03 -11.00 -24.67
CA PRO A 32 2.64 -11.84 -23.66
C PRO A 32 2.18 -11.44 -22.25
N SER A 33 1.55 -12.39 -21.55
CA SER A 33 1.17 -12.24 -20.14
C SER A 33 2.40 -12.39 -19.24
N GLY A 34 2.58 -11.46 -18.29
CA GLY A 34 3.57 -11.64 -17.22
C GLY A 34 3.21 -12.83 -16.35
N ARG A 35 4.19 -13.71 -16.07
CA ARG A 35 3.98 -14.84 -15.18
C ARG A 35 3.78 -14.33 -13.74
N PRO A 36 2.75 -14.78 -13.00
CA PRO A 36 2.60 -14.42 -11.59
C PRO A 36 3.86 -14.75 -10.78
N GLY A 37 4.18 -13.93 -9.79
CA GLY A 37 5.44 -14.01 -9.05
C GLY A 37 6.65 -13.46 -9.79
N HIS A 38 6.56 -13.14 -11.08
CA HIS A 38 7.70 -12.61 -11.83
C HIS A 38 7.60 -11.10 -12.03
N VAL A 39 8.66 -10.40 -11.64
CA VAL A 39 8.77 -8.95 -11.77
C VAL A 39 9.86 -8.61 -12.80
N PRO A 40 9.61 -7.75 -13.80
CA PRO A 40 10.63 -7.38 -14.77
C PRO A 40 11.69 -6.45 -14.16
N TYR A 41 12.95 -6.55 -14.59
CA TYR A 41 14.02 -5.65 -14.12
C TYR A 41 13.71 -4.17 -14.40
N ALA A 42 13.03 -3.87 -15.52
CA ALA A 42 12.53 -2.54 -15.86
C ALA A 42 11.61 -1.92 -14.77
N TRP A 43 11.05 -2.73 -13.86
CA TRP A 43 10.31 -2.23 -12.71
C TRP A 43 11.17 -1.32 -11.81
N CYS A 44 12.47 -1.64 -11.66
CA CYS A 44 13.43 -0.86 -10.90
C CYS A 44 13.77 0.47 -11.61
N GLU A 45 13.97 0.43 -12.93
CA GLU A 45 14.42 1.58 -13.72
C GLU A 45 13.45 2.76 -13.68
N ALA A 46 12.16 2.47 -13.57
CA ALA A 46 11.11 3.48 -13.53
C ALA A 46 10.90 4.09 -12.12
N ARG A 47 11.71 3.74 -11.11
CA ARG A 47 11.42 4.07 -9.70
C ARG A 47 12.64 4.58 -8.93
N LEU A 48 12.35 5.45 -7.98
CA LEU A 48 13.29 5.96 -6.98
C LEU A 48 12.74 5.67 -5.58
N ILE A 49 13.64 5.50 -4.62
CA ILE A 49 13.31 5.49 -3.19
C ILE A 49 13.59 6.88 -2.65
N GLY A 50 12.56 7.52 -2.11
CA GLY A 50 12.70 8.74 -1.33
C GLY A 50 12.76 8.43 0.16
N LYS A 51 13.68 9.08 0.87
CA LYS A 51 13.76 9.05 2.33
C LYS A 51 13.81 10.49 2.85
N ALA A 52 13.07 10.75 3.91
CA ALA A 52 13.04 12.05 4.55
C ALA A 52 12.65 11.89 6.03
N THR A 53 12.85 12.95 6.82
CA THR A 53 12.40 13.07 8.19
C THR A 53 11.29 14.10 8.27
N LEU A 54 10.16 13.72 8.86
CA LEU A 54 9.02 14.60 9.16
C LEU A 54 8.71 14.48 10.66
N VAL A 55 8.54 15.62 11.34
CA VAL A 55 8.08 15.67 12.72
C VAL A 55 6.68 16.27 12.74
N GLY A 56 5.74 15.57 13.36
CA GLY A 56 4.34 15.98 13.43
C GLY A 56 3.51 15.07 14.32
N ASN A 57 2.24 15.41 14.48
CA ASN A 57 1.26 14.63 15.20
C ASN A 57 0.51 13.73 14.22
N PHE A 58 0.52 12.42 14.45
CA PHE A 58 -0.16 11.45 13.58
C PHE A 58 -1.21 10.68 14.39
N CYS A 59 -2.40 10.53 13.81
CA CYS A 59 -3.46 9.74 14.42
C CYS A 59 -3.18 8.25 14.18
N ASP A 60 -2.96 7.46 15.25
CA ASP A 60 -2.97 6.00 15.15
C ASP A 60 -4.41 5.51 15.03
N VAL A 61 -4.84 5.23 13.80
CA VAL A 61 -6.20 4.75 13.49
C VAL A 61 -6.41 3.28 13.84
N THR A 62 -5.34 2.56 14.17
CA THR A 62 -5.42 1.16 14.62
C THR A 62 -5.45 1.03 16.15
N ASN A 63 -5.21 2.13 16.88
CA ASN A 63 -5.29 2.15 18.33
C ASN A 63 -6.71 1.83 18.82
N SER A 64 -6.84 0.99 19.86
CA SER A 64 -8.14 0.61 20.41
C SER A 64 -8.98 1.81 20.89
N ARG A 65 -8.34 2.86 21.43
CA ARG A 65 -9.04 4.07 21.85
C ARG A 65 -9.54 4.89 20.66
N THR A 66 -8.74 5.00 19.59
CA THR A 66 -9.14 5.67 18.35
C THR A 66 -10.28 4.92 17.68
N LEU A 67 -10.18 3.59 17.55
CA LEU A 67 -11.23 2.75 17.00
C LEU A 67 -12.54 2.91 17.77
N ALA A 68 -12.50 2.85 19.12
CA ALA A 68 -13.67 3.04 19.96
C ALA A 68 -14.29 4.44 19.78
N ALA A 69 -13.47 5.48 19.57
CA ALA A 69 -13.94 6.84 19.33
C ALA A 69 -14.57 7.02 17.93
N LEU A 70 -14.01 6.38 16.90
CA LEU A 70 -14.47 6.49 15.52
C LEU A 70 -15.69 5.60 15.22
N ARG A 71 -15.78 4.43 15.87
CA ARG A 71 -16.82 3.42 15.60
C ARG A 71 -18.24 3.98 15.55
N PRO A 72 -18.73 4.81 16.50
CA PRO A 72 -20.09 5.36 16.45
C PRO A 72 -20.37 6.22 15.21
N HIS A 73 -19.33 6.81 14.60
CA HIS A 73 -19.46 7.68 13.44
C HIS A 73 -19.38 6.93 12.10
N PHE A 74 -18.70 5.78 12.08
CA PHE A 74 -18.35 5.08 10.84
C PHE A 74 -18.92 3.68 10.71
N LEU A 75 -19.53 3.11 11.76
CA LEU A 75 -20.14 1.77 11.69
C LEU A 75 -21.16 1.66 10.54
N SER A 76 -22.12 2.58 10.47
CA SER A 76 -23.15 2.54 9.41
C SER A 76 -22.54 2.69 8.01
N VAL A 77 -21.44 3.42 7.87
CA VAL A 77 -20.71 3.54 6.59
C VAL A 77 -20.03 2.21 6.26
N ALA A 78 -19.37 1.57 7.22
CA ALA A 78 -18.74 0.26 7.05
C ALA A 78 -19.79 -0.80 6.63
N GLU A 79 -20.93 -0.87 7.32
CA GLU A 79 -22.03 -1.79 6.99
C GLU A 79 -22.57 -1.55 5.57
N SER A 80 -22.75 -0.28 5.17
CA SER A 80 -23.21 0.06 3.81
C SER A 80 -22.22 -0.36 2.71
N LEU A 81 -20.96 -0.57 3.07
CA LEU A 81 -19.89 -1.03 2.19
C LEU A 81 -19.66 -2.55 2.26
N GLY A 82 -20.52 -3.28 2.99
CA GLY A 82 -20.41 -4.73 3.17
C GLY A 82 -19.32 -5.15 4.15
N ILE A 83 -18.92 -4.26 5.07
CA ILE A 83 -17.97 -4.55 6.14
C ILE A 83 -18.76 -4.75 7.44
N ASP A 84 -18.60 -5.92 8.04
CA ASP A 84 -19.44 -6.37 9.17
C ASP A 84 -19.32 -5.52 10.44
N ASP A 85 -18.15 -4.90 10.69
CA ASP A 85 -17.91 -4.04 11.84
C ASP A 85 -16.89 -2.94 11.52
N PHE A 86 -16.82 -1.91 12.37
CA PHE A 86 -15.74 -0.94 12.37
C PHE A 86 -14.70 -1.32 13.44
N ASP A 87 -13.66 -2.04 13.00
CA ASP A 87 -12.57 -2.54 13.84
C ASP A 87 -11.19 -2.34 13.19
N GLY A 88 -10.17 -2.96 13.78
CA GLY A 88 -8.80 -2.90 13.27
C GLY A 88 -8.64 -3.49 11.86
N ALA A 89 -9.45 -4.48 11.48
CA ALA A 89 -9.42 -5.06 10.14
C ALA A 89 -10.07 -4.12 9.12
N ALA A 90 -11.19 -3.49 9.49
CA ALA A 90 -11.91 -2.54 8.64
C ALA A 90 -11.03 -1.36 8.21
N VAL A 91 -10.23 -0.81 9.12
CA VAL A 91 -9.33 0.33 8.80
C VAL A 91 -8.08 -0.07 8.00
N ARG A 92 -7.82 -1.38 7.82
CA ARG A 92 -6.70 -1.92 7.04
C ARG A 92 -7.14 -2.54 5.70
N ILE A 93 -8.43 -2.51 5.40
CA ILE A 93 -8.96 -3.10 4.17
C ILE A 93 -8.47 -2.33 2.94
N ALA A 94 -8.11 -3.07 1.88
CA ALA A 94 -7.63 -2.43 0.65
C ALA A 94 -8.77 -1.88 -0.20
N GLN A 95 -9.94 -2.52 -0.15
CA GLN A 95 -11.15 -2.13 -0.88
C GLN A 95 -12.40 -2.49 -0.07
N PRO A 96 -13.46 -1.67 -0.14
CA PRO A 96 -13.53 -0.38 -0.83
C PRO A 96 -12.74 0.72 -0.09
N ARG A 97 -12.04 1.59 -0.83
CA ARG A 97 -11.27 2.71 -0.24
C ARG A 97 -12.14 3.81 0.38
N GLU A 98 -13.45 3.80 0.12
CA GLU A 98 -14.36 4.84 0.59
C GLU A 98 -14.35 5.00 2.11
N LEU A 99 -14.32 3.89 2.86
CA LEU A 99 -14.28 3.94 4.32
C LEU A 99 -13.02 4.67 4.82
N THR A 100 -11.83 4.24 4.37
CA THR A 100 -10.55 4.81 4.82
C THR A 100 -10.37 6.25 4.34
N GLN A 101 -10.88 6.60 3.16
CA GLN A 101 -10.92 8.00 2.69
C GLN A 101 -11.83 8.88 3.54
N ARG A 102 -13.03 8.42 3.90
CA ARG A 102 -13.94 9.19 4.76
C ARG A 102 -13.37 9.41 6.16
N ILE A 103 -12.70 8.40 6.73
CA ILE A 103 -11.96 8.56 8.00
C ILE A 103 -10.88 9.63 7.84
N ALA A 104 -10.06 9.55 6.78
CA ALA A 104 -8.98 10.52 6.54
C ALA A 104 -9.51 11.96 6.39
N VAL A 105 -10.60 12.15 5.64
CA VAL A 105 -11.26 13.46 5.50
C VAL A 105 -11.77 13.98 6.85
N ALA A 106 -12.40 13.12 7.66
CA ALA A 106 -12.89 13.52 8.97
C ALA A 106 -11.74 13.92 9.91
N LEU A 107 -10.65 13.15 9.94
CA LEU A 107 -9.47 13.47 10.74
C LEU A 107 -8.82 14.78 10.27
N TYR A 108 -8.66 14.98 8.96
CA TYR A 108 -8.14 16.22 8.39
C TYR A 108 -9.01 17.44 8.73
N THR A 109 -10.33 17.28 8.73
CA THR A 109 -11.28 18.39 8.92
C THR A 109 -11.52 18.73 10.39
N LEU A 110 -11.48 17.74 11.27
CA LEU A 110 -11.94 17.88 12.65
C LEU A 110 -10.82 17.90 13.69
N THR A 111 -9.57 17.70 13.27
CA THR A 111 -8.41 17.61 14.17
C THR A 111 -7.19 18.32 13.59
N ASP A 112 -6.20 18.60 14.43
CA ASP A 112 -4.94 19.24 14.03
C ASP A 112 -3.82 18.21 13.74
N VAL A 113 -4.16 16.98 13.37
CA VAL A 113 -3.17 15.96 13.03
C VAL A 113 -2.59 16.20 11.64
N ASN A 114 -1.30 15.90 11.48
CA ASN A 114 -0.57 16.03 10.21
C ASN A 114 -0.75 14.80 9.31
N GLY A 115 -1.46 13.78 9.77
CA GLY A 115 -1.72 12.57 9.01
C GLY A 115 -2.17 11.42 9.88
N VAL A 116 -2.13 10.24 9.27
CA VAL A 116 -2.58 8.98 9.84
C VAL A 116 -1.42 8.00 9.90
N TYR A 117 -1.26 7.36 11.05
CA TYR A 117 -0.39 6.21 11.26
C TYR A 117 -1.24 4.93 11.29
N TYR A 118 -0.76 3.87 10.67
CA TYR A 118 -1.40 2.56 10.71
C TYR A 118 -0.39 1.45 10.43
N ASN A 119 -0.64 0.27 10.98
CA ASN A 119 0.09 -0.93 10.58
C ASN A 119 -0.44 -1.45 9.24
N SER A 120 0.47 -1.98 8.42
CA SER A 120 0.15 -2.65 7.16
C SER A 120 -0.80 -3.83 7.39
N ARG A 121 -1.61 -4.13 6.38
CA ARG A 121 -2.39 -5.38 6.33
C ARG A 121 -1.51 -6.63 6.17
N TRP A 122 -0.24 -6.47 5.79
CA TRP A 122 0.70 -7.58 5.58
C TRP A 122 1.49 -7.96 6.83
N GLY A 123 1.44 -7.14 7.89
CA GLY A 123 2.17 -7.41 9.13
C GLY A 123 2.12 -6.21 10.06
N ASP A 124 2.00 -6.47 11.37
CA ASP A 124 1.98 -5.43 12.40
C ASP A 124 3.36 -4.79 12.66
N ASP A 125 4.42 -5.42 12.17
CA ASP A 125 5.80 -4.94 12.14
C ASP A 125 6.05 -3.87 11.05
N LEU A 126 5.13 -3.76 10.09
CA LEU A 126 5.21 -2.79 9.01
C LEU A 126 4.37 -1.54 9.34
N HIS A 127 5.07 -0.48 9.69
CA HIS A 127 4.48 0.80 10.04
C HIS A 127 4.33 1.71 8.82
N LEU A 128 3.13 2.27 8.63
CA LEU A 128 2.80 3.12 7.49
C LEU A 128 2.24 4.46 7.95
N TRP A 129 2.47 5.47 7.13
CA TRP A 129 1.94 6.82 7.31
C TRP A 129 1.26 7.29 6.04
N ALA A 130 0.10 7.92 6.19
CA ALA A 130 -0.49 8.79 5.19
C ALA A 130 -0.36 10.24 5.69
N ILE A 131 0.36 11.07 4.95
CA ILE A 131 0.64 12.46 5.33
C ILE A 131 -0.39 13.35 4.65
N PHE A 132 -0.99 14.26 5.40
CA PHE A 132 -1.91 15.25 4.85
C PHE A 132 -1.14 16.44 4.27
N GLU A 133 -1.51 16.83 3.05
CA GLU A 133 -0.98 18.02 2.39
C GLU A 133 -1.86 19.23 2.69
N GLY A 134 -1.22 20.38 2.89
CA GLY A 134 -1.89 21.65 3.17
C GLY A 134 -2.07 22.49 1.90
N PRO A 135 -3.11 23.35 1.85
CA PRO A 135 -3.24 24.32 0.77
C PRO A 135 -2.03 25.27 0.76
N GLY A 136 -1.33 25.34 -0.38
CA GLY A 136 -0.15 26.20 -0.56
C GLY A 136 1.20 25.50 -0.33
N ASP A 137 1.20 24.19 -0.10
CA ASP A 137 2.45 23.42 -0.07
C ASP A 137 3.17 23.48 -1.42
N SER A 138 4.50 23.63 -1.36
CA SER A 138 5.35 23.59 -2.56
C SER A 138 5.59 22.14 -3.00
N SER A 139 6.27 21.94 -4.13
CA SER A 139 6.62 20.59 -4.61
C SER A 139 7.43 19.75 -3.63
N ILE A 140 8.09 20.39 -2.65
CA ILE A 140 8.69 19.74 -1.49
C ILE A 140 8.19 20.47 -0.24
N SER A 141 7.55 19.75 0.68
CA SER A 141 7.10 20.37 1.93
C SER A 141 8.30 20.92 2.72
N PRO A 142 8.24 22.16 3.22
CA PRO A 142 9.32 22.72 4.06
C PRO A 142 9.46 22.00 5.41
N LEU A 143 8.51 21.14 5.78
CA LEU A 143 8.55 20.32 6.98
C LEU A 143 9.42 19.05 6.81
N LEU A 144 9.79 18.71 5.58
CA LEU A 144 10.68 17.59 5.29
C LEU A 144 12.13 18.00 5.45
N THR A 145 12.86 17.24 6.24
CA THR A 145 14.31 17.38 6.46
C THR A 145 15.03 16.09 6.06
N ASN A 146 16.36 16.14 5.91
CA ASN A 146 17.19 14.97 5.53
C ASN A 146 16.66 14.25 4.28
N VAL A 147 16.31 15.02 3.25
CA VAL A 147 15.74 14.49 2.02
C VAL A 147 16.85 13.81 1.21
N GLU A 148 16.70 12.51 1.01
CA GLU A 148 17.60 11.64 0.27
C GLU A 148 16.79 10.92 -0.83
N GLN A 149 17.43 10.68 -1.96
CA GLN A 149 16.89 9.85 -3.03
C GLN A 149 17.93 8.81 -3.44
N THR A 150 17.47 7.61 -3.76
CA THR A 150 18.33 6.53 -4.23
C THR A 150 17.62 5.73 -5.31
N SER A 151 18.37 5.30 -6.33
CA SER A 151 17.83 4.44 -7.37
C SER A 151 17.42 3.08 -6.80
N VAL A 152 16.30 2.55 -7.27
CA VAL A 152 15.92 1.18 -6.95
C VAL A 152 16.82 0.24 -7.73
N THR A 153 17.49 -0.69 -7.06
CA THR A 153 18.24 -1.77 -7.72
C THR A 153 17.77 -3.14 -7.19
N PRO A 154 17.88 -4.20 -8.01
CA PRO A 154 17.53 -5.56 -7.58
C PRO A 154 18.29 -6.06 -6.34
N ASP A 155 19.46 -5.48 -6.09
CA ASP A 155 20.36 -5.89 -5.02
C ASP A 155 20.12 -5.19 -3.69
N LEU A 156 19.21 -4.21 -3.65
CA LEU A 156 18.85 -3.51 -2.41
C LEU A 156 18.33 -4.53 -1.38
N PRO A 157 18.82 -4.48 -0.12
CA PRO A 157 18.39 -5.41 0.93
C PRO A 157 16.87 -5.48 1.10
N GLU A 158 16.18 -4.35 1.07
CA GLU A 158 14.73 -4.26 1.26
C GLU A 158 13.94 -4.86 0.08
N ILE A 159 14.54 -4.85 -1.12
CA ILE A 159 13.97 -5.48 -2.32
C ILE A 159 14.14 -7.00 -2.21
N ARG A 160 15.34 -7.47 -1.88
CA ARG A 160 15.61 -8.91 -1.68
C ARG A 160 14.75 -9.51 -0.58
N GLU A 161 14.61 -8.80 0.54
CA GLU A 161 13.75 -9.21 1.64
C GLU A 161 12.29 -9.33 1.20
N ALA A 162 11.75 -8.31 0.52
CA ALA A 162 10.38 -8.36 0.02
C ALA A 162 10.18 -9.49 -1.01
N PHE A 163 11.14 -9.74 -1.90
CA PHE A 163 11.09 -10.86 -2.85
C PHE A 163 11.03 -12.19 -2.13
N ASN A 164 11.86 -12.40 -1.12
CA ASN A 164 11.87 -13.61 -0.31
C ASN A 164 10.54 -13.80 0.43
N CYS A 165 10.02 -12.76 1.09
CA CYS A 165 8.76 -12.83 1.84
C CYS A 165 7.54 -13.10 0.94
N LEU A 166 7.56 -12.60 -0.30
CA LEU A 166 6.44 -12.67 -1.23
C LEU A 166 6.57 -13.80 -2.27
N GLY A 167 7.69 -14.54 -2.27
CA GLY A 167 7.96 -15.60 -3.25
C GLY A 167 8.06 -15.05 -4.67
N LEU A 168 8.79 -13.93 -4.84
CA LEU A 168 8.97 -13.27 -6.13
C LEU A 168 10.30 -13.63 -6.78
N GLU A 169 10.31 -13.62 -8.11
CA GLU A 169 11.47 -13.84 -8.96
C GLU A 169 11.58 -12.72 -10.00
N TRP A 170 12.78 -12.49 -10.52
CA TRP A 170 12.96 -11.54 -11.61
C TRP A 170 12.75 -12.21 -12.97
N SER A 171 11.98 -11.58 -13.86
CA SER A 171 11.86 -12.02 -15.26
C SER A 171 12.84 -11.26 -16.15
N GLY A 172 13.99 -11.90 -16.42
CA GLY A 172 15.00 -11.46 -17.42
C GLY A 172 15.70 -10.12 -17.13
N PRO A 173 17.00 -9.96 -17.41
CA PRO A 173 17.64 -8.64 -17.37
C PRO A 173 17.09 -7.70 -18.47
#